data_AF-A0A843E6N2-F1
#
_entry.id   AF-A0A843E6N2-F1
#
_cell.length_a   1.000
_cell.length_b   1.000
_cell.length_c   1.000
_cell.angle_alpha   90.00
_cell.angle_beta   90.00
_cell.angle_gamma   90.00
#
_symmetry.space_group_name_H-M   'P 1'
#
loop_
_entity.id
_entity.type
_entity.pdbx_description
1 polymer ?
#
loop_
_entity_poly.entity_id
_entity_poly.type
_entity_poly.pdbx_seq_one_letter_code
_entity_poly.pdbx_strand_id
1 'polypeptide(L)'
;MSKEEEILSREMFVIDTENGIRGFIDAVRMTPDKIIIIDDKPGNRAYPSTINQVRAYCLAFKNMMGNDNRTIIAALRQRGTDNIFWSEYFNESNEQNIRYTFNFFHRLIDDKRDP
;
A
#
# COMPACT_ATOMS: atom_id res chain seq x y z
N MET A 1 28.56 -12.66 4.39
CA MET A 1 27.46 -11.90 3.76
C MET A 1 26.87 -11.02 4.83
N SER A 2 27.03 -9.71 4.73
CA SER A 2 26.52 -8.79 5.75
C SER A 2 24.98 -8.81 5.66
N LYS A 3 24.32 -9.09 6.79
CA LYS A 3 22.88 -8.87 6.94
C LYS A 3 22.69 -7.36 6.91
N GLU A 4 22.51 -6.79 5.72
CA GLU A 4 22.04 -5.41 5.62
C GLU A 4 20.70 -5.35 6.37
N GLU A 5 20.63 -4.47 7.37
CA GLU A 5 19.62 -4.47 8.43
C GLU A 5 18.20 -4.42 7.84
N GLU A 6 17.50 -5.55 7.88
CA GLU A 6 16.07 -5.62 7.57
C GLU A 6 15.29 -5.05 8.76
N ILE A 7 14.58 -3.94 8.54
CA ILE A 7 13.68 -3.36 9.53
C ILE A 7 12.27 -3.86 9.24
N LEU A 8 11.62 -4.43 10.27
CA LEU A 8 10.21 -4.80 10.23
C LEU A 8 9.42 -3.91 11.20
N SER A 9 8.50 -3.11 10.65
CA SER A 9 7.46 -2.43 11.41
C SER A 9 6.14 -3.16 11.22
N ARG A 10 5.30 -3.22 12.26
CA ARG A 10 3.95 -3.80 12.21
C ARG A 10 2.93 -2.78 12.68
N GLU A 11 1.70 -2.91 12.19
CA GLU A 11 0.56 -2.06 12.56
C GLU A 11 0.88 -0.55 12.42
N MET A 12 1.53 -0.20 11.30
CA MET A 12 1.99 1.17 11.07
C MET A 12 0.81 2.06 10.66
N PHE A 13 0.51 3.06 11.47
CA PHE A 13 -0.48 4.08 11.11
C PHE A 13 0.01 4.92 9.93
N VAL A 14 -0.87 5.13 8.95
CA VAL A 14 -0.63 6.01 7.81
C VAL A 14 -1.77 7.00 7.60
N ILE A 15 -1.42 8.21 7.20
CA ILE A 15 -2.34 9.27 6.84
C ILE A 15 -1.80 10.05 5.64
N ASP A 16 -2.66 10.23 4.64
CA ASP A 16 -2.42 11.05 3.47
C ASP A 16 -3.69 11.88 3.24
N THR A 17 -3.63 13.13 3.70
CA THR A 17 -4.75 14.06 3.64
C THR A 17 -5.07 14.51 2.22
N GLU A 18 -4.08 14.51 1.32
CA GLU A 18 -4.28 14.94 -0.06
C GLU A 18 -5.15 13.95 -0.84
N ASN A 19 -4.93 12.64 -0.60
CA ASN A 19 -5.68 11.57 -1.27
C ASN A 19 -6.81 11.00 -0.40
N GLY A 20 -7.06 11.57 0.78
CA GLY A 20 -8.12 11.12 1.70
C GLY A 20 -7.89 9.72 2.28
N ILE A 21 -6.63 9.27 2.41
CA ILE A 21 -6.29 7.93 2.86
C ILE A 21 -5.92 7.96 4.35
N ARG A 22 -6.50 7.05 5.12
CA ARG A 22 -6.13 6.80 6.52
C ARG A 22 -6.27 5.32 6.82
N GLY A 23 -5.30 4.73 7.52
CA GLY A 23 -5.39 3.32 7.89
C GLY A 23 -4.18 2.82 8.68
N PHE A 24 -4.12 1.49 8.82
CA PHE A 24 -3.01 0.78 9.43
C PHE A 24 -2.47 -0.24 8.44
N ILE A 25 -1.16 -0.18 8.18
CA ILE A 25 -0.44 -1.15 7.37
C ILE A 25 -0.06 -2.31 8.29
N ASP A 26 -0.39 -3.54 7.91
CA ASP A 26 -0.12 -4.71 8.74
C ASP A 26 1.38 -4.92 8.96
N ALA A 27 2.19 -4.79 7.90
CA ALA A 27 3.64 -4.76 8.01
C ALA A 27 4.34 -3.92 6.94
N VAL A 28 5.44 -3.29 7.33
CA VAL A 28 6.39 -2.63 6.44
C VAL A 28 7.75 -3.30 6.65
N ARG A 29 8.29 -3.90 5.59
CA ARG A 29 9.66 -4.42 5.58
C ARG A 29 10.55 -3.47 4.79
N MET A 30 11.65 -3.06 5.37
CA MET A 30 12.60 -2.16 4.72
C MET A 30 13.97 -2.82 4.64
N THR A 31 14.56 -2.77 3.45
CA THR A 31 15.97 -3.04 3.18
C THR A 31 16.63 -1.75 2.69
N PRO A 32 17.95 -1.73 2.44
CA PRO A 32 18.61 -0.56 1.86
C PRO A 32 18.03 -0.14 0.50
N ASP A 33 17.57 -1.10 -0.31
CA ASP A 33 17.12 -0.84 -1.68
C ASP A 33 15.59 -0.79 -1.83
N LYS A 34 14.85 -1.45 -0.92
CA LYS A 34 13.44 -1.75 -1.12
C LYS A 34 12.62 -1.53 0.14
N ILE A 35 11.36 -1.15 -0.09
CA ILE A 35 10.32 -1.06 0.93
C ILE A 35 9.19 -1.98 0.47
N ILE A 36 8.80 -2.92 1.30
CA ILE A 36 7.71 -3.86 1.02
C ILE A 36 6.57 -3.53 1.96
N ILE A 37 5.46 -3.06 1.39
CA ILE A 37 4.21 -2.77 2.09
C ILE A 37 3.34 -4.03 2.03
N ILE A 38 3.02 -4.59 3.18
CA ILE A 38 2.34 -5.88 3.32
C ILE A 38 0.98 -5.66 3.97
N ASP A 39 -0.04 -6.24 3.36
CA ASP A 39 -1.41 -6.33 3.88
C ASP A 39 -1.82 -7.81 4.00
N ASP A 40 -2.28 -8.19 5.19
CA ASP A 40 -2.54 -9.57 5.62
C ASP A 40 -3.99 -9.97 5.36
N LYS A 41 -4.20 -10.97 4.48
CA LYS A 41 -5.51 -11.49 4.10
C LYS A 41 -5.78 -12.89 4.64
N PRO A 42 -7.05 -13.23 4.97
CA PRO A 42 -7.39 -14.55 5.51
C PRO A 42 -7.23 -15.69 4.50
N GLY A 43 -7.20 -15.40 3.20
CA GLY A 43 -6.99 -16.36 2.12
C GLY A 43 -5.87 -15.94 1.18
N ASN A 44 -5.70 -16.67 0.07
CA ASN A 44 -4.59 -16.51 -0.88
C ASN A 44 -5.03 -16.05 -2.28
N ARG A 45 -6.23 -15.46 -2.39
CA ARG A 45 -6.75 -14.89 -3.64
C ARG A 45 -6.61 -13.38 -3.64
N ALA A 46 -5.91 -12.85 -4.64
CA ALA A 46 -5.74 -11.42 -4.85
C ALA A 46 -6.97 -10.84 -5.59
N TYR A 47 -7.93 -10.29 -4.84
CA TYR A 47 -9.07 -9.59 -5.42
C TYR A 47 -8.69 -8.16 -5.83
N PRO A 48 -9.34 -7.56 -6.83
CA PRO A 48 -9.06 -6.17 -7.22
C PRO A 48 -9.16 -5.17 -6.06
N SER A 49 -10.12 -5.35 -5.15
CA SER A 49 -10.27 -4.50 -3.97
C SER A 49 -9.09 -4.62 -2.99
N THR A 50 -8.55 -5.84 -2.78
CA THR A 50 -7.40 -6.05 -1.90
C THR A 50 -6.12 -5.51 -2.52
N ILE A 51 -5.97 -5.62 -3.84
CA ILE A 51 -4.88 -4.99 -4.60
C ILE A 51 -4.93 -3.47 -4.47
N ASN A 52 -6.10 -2.87 -4.68
CA ASN A 52 -6.28 -1.42 -4.52
C ASN A 52 -6.01 -0.94 -3.09
N GLN A 53 -6.36 -1.74 -2.08
CA GLN A 53 -6.06 -1.42 -0.69
C GLN A 53 -4.55 -1.37 -0.42
N VAL A 54 -3.78 -2.37 -0.84
CA VAL A 54 -2.32 -2.34 -0.63
C VAL A 54 -1.63 -1.26 -1.49
N ARG A 55 -2.15 -0.96 -2.69
CA ARG A 55 -1.72 0.21 -3.49
C ARG A 55 -1.98 1.54 -2.79
N ALA A 56 -3.12 1.67 -2.11
CA ALA A 56 -3.45 2.83 -1.30
C ALA A 56 -2.41 3.06 -0.21
N TYR A 57 -2.02 1.98 0.47
CA TYR A 57 -0.98 2.02 1.50
C TYR A 57 0.38 2.39 0.92
N CYS A 58 0.76 1.88 -0.25
CA CYS A 58 1.98 2.31 -0.92
C CYS A 58 1.98 3.82 -1.21
N LEU A 59 0.87 4.36 -1.72
CA LEU A 59 0.74 5.79 -2.01
C LEU A 59 0.85 6.63 -0.72
N ALA A 60 0.08 6.28 0.30
CA ALA A 60 0.08 7.02 1.57
C ALA A 60 1.44 6.97 2.26
N PHE A 61 2.07 5.79 2.29
CA PHE A 61 3.41 5.62 2.85
C PHE A 61 4.46 6.43 2.09
N LYS A 62 4.44 6.39 0.74
CA LYS A 62 5.34 7.18 -0.10
C LYS A 62 5.24 8.68 0.23
N ASN A 63 4.02 9.21 0.32
CA ASN A 63 3.79 10.62 0.62
C ASN A 63 4.25 10.98 2.04
N MET A 64 4.13 10.07 3.01
CA MET A 64 4.64 10.28 4.37
C MET A 64 6.18 10.28 4.47
N MET A 65 6.87 9.52 3.60
CA MET A 65 8.33 9.41 3.63
C MET A 65 9.06 10.50 2.84
N GLY A 66 8.36 11.27 2.02
CA GLY A 66 8.95 12.38 1.27
C GLY A 66 9.96 11.91 0.23
N ASN A 67 11.24 12.26 0.39
CA ASN A 67 12.30 12.06 -0.61
C ASN A 67 12.97 10.67 -0.56
N ASP A 68 12.31 9.66 -0.01
CA ASP A 68 12.81 8.29 -0.04
C ASP A 68 12.65 7.69 -1.44
N ASN A 69 13.77 7.38 -2.09
CA ASN A 69 13.81 6.88 -3.47
C ASN A 69 13.89 5.36 -3.57
N ARG A 70 13.76 4.63 -2.46
CA ARG A 70 13.77 3.16 -2.48
C ARG A 70 12.57 2.63 -3.26
N THR A 71 12.75 1.46 -3.87
CA THR A 71 11.66 0.83 -4.63
C THR A 71 10.58 0.33 -3.68
N ILE A 72 9.34 0.77 -3.88
CA ILE A 72 8.18 0.29 -3.11
C ILE A 72 7.55 -0.92 -3.82
N ILE A 73 7.30 -1.98 -3.05
CA ILE A 73 6.62 -3.21 -3.49
C ILE A 73 5.34 -3.35 -2.68
N ALA A 74 4.21 -3.48 -3.36
CA ALA A 74 2.95 -3.89 -2.75
C ALA A 74 2.92 -5.41 -2.63
N ALA A 75 2.51 -5.94 -1.48
CA ALA A 75 2.41 -7.38 -1.25
C ALA A 75 1.17 -7.75 -0.44
N LEU A 76 0.53 -8.85 -0.84
CA LEU A 76 -0.53 -9.49 -0.06
C LEU A 76 0.01 -10.78 0.54
N ARG A 77 -0.16 -10.93 1.85
CA ARG A 77 0.32 -12.09 2.60
C ARG A 77 -0.84 -12.85 3.22
N GLN A 78 -0.79 -14.16 3.20
CA GLN A 78 -1.79 -14.96 3.88
C GLN A 78 -1.54 -14.88 5.39
N ARG A 79 -2.55 -14.41 6.13
CA ARG A 79 -2.50 -14.16 7.57
C ARG A 79 -2.04 -15.39 8.35
N GLY A 80 -1.13 -15.17 9.30
CA GLY A 80 -0.57 -16.25 10.13
C GLY A 80 0.47 -17.11 9.41
N THR A 81 0.89 -16.73 8.20
CA THR A 81 1.93 -17.43 7.43
C THR A 81 2.92 -16.44 6.82
N ASP A 82 4.03 -16.94 6.30
CA ASP A 82 4.97 -16.14 5.49
C ASP A 82 4.68 -16.20 3.98
N ASN A 83 3.52 -16.73 3.59
CA ASN A 83 3.15 -16.89 2.19
C ASN A 83 2.69 -15.56 1.57
N ILE A 84 3.60 -14.91 0.83
CA ILE A 84 3.25 -13.83 -0.10
C ILE A 84 2.61 -14.45 -1.34
N PHE A 85 1.29 -14.39 -1.44
CA PHE A 85 0.57 -15.00 -2.56
C PHE A 85 0.39 -14.04 -3.75
N TRP A 86 0.69 -12.77 -3.58
CA TRP A 86 0.67 -11.77 -4.65
C TRP A 86 1.60 -10.60 -4.30
N SER A 87 2.29 -10.05 -5.30
CA SER A 87 3.08 -8.82 -5.16
C SER A 87 3.26 -8.10 -6.49
N GLU A 88 3.54 -6.80 -6.44
CA GLU A 88 3.91 -6.00 -7.60
C GLU A 88 4.78 -4.80 -7.23
N TYR A 89 5.51 -4.25 -8.20
CA TYR A 89 6.18 -2.97 -8.05
C TYR A 89 5.17 -1.83 -8.03
N PHE A 90 5.29 -0.93 -7.07
CA PHE A 90 4.51 0.31 -7.04
C PHE A 90 5.19 1.39 -7.89
N ASN A 91 5.05 1.24 -9.21
CA ASN A 91 5.56 2.18 -10.21
C ASN A 91 4.56 3.30 -10.50
N GLU A 92 4.95 4.24 -11.36
CA GLU A 92 4.12 5.40 -11.74
C GLU A 92 2.76 4.99 -12.32
N SER A 93 2.70 3.94 -13.14
CA SER A 93 1.43 3.45 -13.70
C SER A 93 0.47 2.97 -12.60
N ASN A 94 0.98 2.18 -11.65
CA ASN A 94 0.19 1.70 -10.52
C ASN A 94 -0.24 2.84 -9.57
N GLU A 95 0.61 3.86 -9.42
CA GLU A 95 0.28 5.08 -8.69
C GLU A 95 -0.87 5.86 -9.35
N GLN A 96 -0.78 6.08 -10.66
CA GLN A 96 -1.82 6.77 -11.42
C GLN A 96 -3.15 6.00 -11.37
N ASN A 97 -3.10 4.68 -11.47
CA ASN A 97 -4.29 3.81 -11.39
C ASN A 97 -5.01 3.96 -10.04
N ILE A 98 -4.28 4.00 -8.93
CA ILE A 98 -4.91 4.13 -7.61
C ILE A 98 -5.44 5.55 -7.37
N ARG A 99 -4.74 6.59 -7.84
CA ARG A 99 -5.24 7.97 -7.81
C ARG A 99 -6.52 8.14 -8.62
N TYR A 100 -6.59 7.56 -9.82
CA TYR A 100 -7.82 7.54 -10.63
C TYR A 100 -8.98 6.87 -9.87
N THR A 101 -8.70 5.73 -9.23
CA THR A 101 -9.69 5.00 -8.43
C THR A 101 -10.26 5.89 -7.32
N PHE A 102 -9.43 6.61 -6.57
CA PHE A 102 -9.89 7.55 -5.54
C PHE A 102 -10.69 8.71 -6.10
N ASN A 103 -10.19 9.36 -7.15
CA ASN A 103 -10.89 10.48 -7.79
C ASN A 103 -12.29 10.06 -8.27
N PHE A 104 -12.42 8.85 -8.81
CA PHE A 104 -13.71 8.29 -9.19
C PHE A 104 -14.63 8.10 -7.98
N PHE A 105 -14.13 7.52 -6.87
CA PHE A 105 -14.92 7.36 -5.65
C PHE A 105 -15.35 8.70 -5.03
N HIS A 106 -14.46 9.69 -4.99
CA HIS A 106 -14.80 11.03 -4.49
C HIS A 106 -15.91 11.67 -5.31
N ARG A 107 -15.79 11.65 -6.65
CA ARG A 107 -16.85 12.15 -7.55
C ARG A 107 -18.18 11.45 -7.32
N LEU A 108 -18.20 10.12 -7.20
CA LEU A 108 -19.43 9.38 -6.94
C LEU A 108 -20.08 9.72 -5.59
N ILE A 109 -19.29 10.11 -4.59
CA ILE A 109 -19.79 10.52 -3.28
C ILE A 109 -20.30 11.96 -3.35
N ASP A 110 -19.59 12.85 -4.02
CA ASP A 110 -19.93 14.26 -4.12
C ASP A 110 -21.16 14.49 -5.03
N ASP A 111 -21.27 13.78 -6.15
CA ASP A 111 -22.45 13.84 -7.03
C ASP A 111 -23.73 13.36 -6.31
N LYS A 112 -23.60 12.54 -5.26
CA LYS A 112 -24.73 12.08 -4.42
C LYS A 112 -25.10 13.07 -3.31
N ARG A 113 -24.33 14.14 -3.13
CA ARG A 113 -24.55 15.16 -2.09
C ARG A 113 -25.29 16.40 -2.60
N ASP A 114 -25.56 16.51 -3.90
CA ASP A 114 -26.48 17.49 -4.48
C ASP A 114 -27.88 16.88 -4.68
N PRO A 115 -28.83 17.08 -3.74
CA PRO A 115 -30.25 16.75 -3.91
C PRO A 115 -31.02 17.75 -4.79
#